data_AF-A0A1C5TNJ6-F1
#
_entry.id   AF-A0A1C5TNJ6-F1
#
_cell.length_a   1.000
_cell.length_b   1.000
_cell.length_c   1.000
_cell.angle_alpha   90.00
_cell.angle_beta   90.00
_cell.angle_gamma   90.00
#
_symmetry.space_group_name_H-M   'P 1'
#
loop_
_entity.id
_entity.type
_entity.pdbx_description
1 polymer ?
#
loop_
_entity_poly.entity_id
_entity_poly.type
_entity_poly.pdbx_seq_one_letter_code
_entity_poly.pdbx_strand_id
1 'polypeptide(L)'
;MKKYQQEYNTPYQLKFPIEIEKIIETTDPVYTFCEVIDHIDLNKYLTTEERRTGRPRYDEKTLLKVILFAFMENGYESLRKIEKLCKTDIRFMWLLQDEPPPSHMTIDNFMNNVLNGKEQCA
;
A
#
# COMPACT_ATOMS: atom_id res chain seq x y z
N MET A 1 -15.07 -1.45 -55.01
CA MET A 1 -13.83 -1.37 -54.20
C MET A 1 -14.13 -1.86 -52.80
N LYS A 2 -13.58 -3.01 -52.37
CA LYS A 2 -13.80 -3.53 -51.01
C LYS A 2 -12.87 -2.80 -50.04
N LYS A 3 -13.44 -2.20 -48.99
CA LYS A 3 -12.67 -1.57 -47.90
C LYS A 3 -12.19 -2.67 -46.97
N TYR A 4 -10.88 -2.89 -46.92
CA TYR A 4 -10.26 -3.76 -45.91
C TYR A 4 -10.17 -2.97 -44.60
N GLN A 5 -10.85 -3.45 -43.56
CA GLN A 5 -10.60 -2.97 -42.19
C GLN A 5 -9.30 -3.63 -41.72
N GLN A 6 -8.27 -2.81 -41.48
CA GLN A 6 -7.03 -3.29 -40.88
C GLN A 6 -7.27 -3.48 -39.39
N GLU A 7 -7.37 -4.73 -38.94
CA GLU A 7 -7.35 -5.08 -37.52
C GLU A 7 -5.92 -4.94 -36.98
N TYR A 8 -5.67 -3.91 -36.19
CA TYR A 8 -4.42 -3.72 -35.48
C TYR A 8 -4.38 -4.63 -34.27
N ASN A 9 -3.85 -5.84 -34.44
CA ASN A 9 -3.55 -6.74 -33.33
C ASN A 9 -2.28 -6.22 -32.63
N THR A 10 -2.44 -5.52 -31.51
CA THR A 10 -1.31 -5.15 -30.64
C THR A 10 -0.89 -6.41 -29.89
N PRO A 11 0.30 -6.98 -30.14
CA PRO A 11 0.73 -8.17 -29.42
C PRO A 11 0.87 -7.82 -27.94
N TYR A 12 0.15 -8.55 -27.07
CA TYR A 12 0.30 -8.43 -25.63
C TYR A 12 1.73 -8.81 -25.25
N GLN A 13 2.54 -7.82 -24.88
CA GLN A 13 3.89 -8.04 -24.36
C GLN A 13 3.78 -8.66 -22.97
N LEU A 14 4.45 -9.79 -22.77
CA LEU A 14 4.64 -10.40 -21.45
C LEU A 14 5.32 -9.39 -20.53
N LYS A 15 4.68 -9.08 -19.40
CA LYS A 15 5.28 -8.27 -18.33
C LYS A 15 6.07 -9.19 -17.44
N PHE A 16 7.39 -8.99 -17.39
CA PHE A 16 8.24 -9.74 -16.48
C PHE A 16 7.98 -9.25 -15.04
N PRO A 17 7.72 -10.14 -14.07
CA PRO A 17 7.70 -9.74 -12.67
C PRO A 17 9.12 -9.32 -12.29
N ILE A 18 9.31 -8.02 -12.09
CA ILE A 18 10.61 -7.49 -11.65
C ILE A 18 10.69 -7.76 -10.15
N GLU A 19 11.72 -8.50 -9.73
CA GLU A 19 11.99 -8.70 -8.30
C GLU A 19 12.44 -7.36 -7.68
N ILE A 20 11.51 -6.66 -7.04
CA ILE A 20 11.74 -5.33 -6.45
C ILE A 20 12.84 -5.38 -5.39
N GLU A 21 12.96 -6.51 -4.68
CA GLU A 21 14.01 -6.78 -3.69
C GLU A 21 15.43 -6.61 -4.22
N LYS A 22 15.67 -6.89 -5.51
CA LYS A 22 17.00 -6.75 -6.11
C LYS A 22 17.34 -5.31 -6.50
N ILE A 23 16.36 -4.39 -6.47
CA ILE A 23 16.54 -2.98 -6.84
C ILE A 23 16.92 -2.14 -5.63
N ILE A 24 16.38 -2.46 -4.45
CA ILE A 24 16.61 -1.70 -3.22
C ILE A 24 17.97 -2.14 -2.63
N GLU A 25 18.79 -1.16 -2.22
CA GLU A 25 20.07 -1.47 -1.58
C GLU A 25 19.86 -2.13 -0.22
N THR A 26 20.65 -3.16 0.10
CA THR A 26 20.54 -3.88 1.38
C THR A 26 20.71 -3.00 2.63
N THR A 27 21.30 -1.81 2.49
CA THR A 27 21.48 -0.82 3.55
C THR A 27 20.33 0.18 3.66
N ASP A 28 19.29 0.05 2.83
CA ASP A 28 18.15 0.96 2.82
C ASP A 28 17.36 0.86 4.14
N PRO A 29 16.94 2.00 4.74
CA PRO A 29 16.20 2.02 6.00
C PRO A 29 14.87 1.26 5.96
N VAL A 30 14.29 1.00 4.78
CA VAL A 30 13.02 0.27 4.65
C VAL A 30 13.07 -1.13 5.28
N TYR A 31 14.23 -1.80 5.18
CA TYR A 31 14.41 -3.14 5.75
C TYR A 31 14.41 -3.09 7.28
N THR A 32 15.26 -2.23 7.85
CA THR A 32 15.33 -2.04 9.31
C THR A 32 13.99 -1.56 9.88
N PHE A 33 13.30 -0.66 9.18
CA PHE A 33 11.96 -0.21 9.56
C PHE A 33 10.97 -1.39 9.62
N CYS A 34 10.95 -2.22 8.57
CA CYS A 34 10.05 -3.37 8.51
C CYS A 34 10.32 -4.35 9.65
N GLU A 35 11.59 -4.70 9.88
CA GLU A 35 12.00 -5.56 10.98
C GLU A 35 11.53 -5.01 12.33
N VAL A 36 11.78 -3.73 12.61
CA VAL A 36 11.38 -3.12 13.89
C VAL A 36 9.87 -3.18 14.10
N ILE A 37 9.07 -2.86 13.08
CA ILE A 37 7.61 -2.91 13.18
C ILE A 37 7.11 -4.35 13.36
N ASP A 38 7.74 -5.34 12.71
CA ASP A 38 7.35 -6.74 12.82
C ASP A 38 7.62 -7.35 14.21
N HIS A 39 8.57 -6.79 14.96
CA HIS A 39 8.80 -7.18 16.36
C HIS A 39 7.78 -6.61 17.34
N ILE A 40 6.98 -5.63 16.92
CA ILE A 40 5.93 -5.04 17.76
C ILE A 40 4.65 -5.85 17.60
N ASP A 41 4.07 -6.30 18.72
CA ASP A 41 2.78 -6.99 18.69
C ASP A 41 1.62 -6.01 18.43
N LEU A 42 1.37 -5.74 17.14
CA LEU A 42 0.32 -4.85 16.67
C LEU A 42 -1.09 -5.44 16.81
N ASN A 43 -1.23 -6.75 17.04
CA ASN A 43 -2.56 -7.39 17.15
C ASN A 43 -3.35 -6.88 18.35
N LYS A 44 -2.65 -6.37 19.38
CA LYS A 44 -3.27 -5.74 20.54
C LYS A 44 -3.98 -4.42 20.21
N TYR A 45 -3.54 -3.73 19.17
CA TYR A 45 -3.99 -2.38 18.83
C TYR A 45 -4.87 -2.36 17.58
N LEU A 46 -4.66 -3.30 16.66
CA LEU A 46 -5.44 -3.43 15.44
C LEU A 46 -6.53 -4.49 15.65
N THR A 47 -7.78 -4.04 15.72
CA THR A 47 -8.93 -4.94 15.77
C THR A 47 -9.29 -5.37 14.35
N THR A 48 -8.98 -6.62 14.00
CA THR A 48 -9.46 -7.24 12.76
C THR A 48 -10.96 -7.46 12.85
N GLU A 49 -11.75 -6.44 12.53
CA GLU A 49 -13.19 -6.57 12.36
C GLU A 49 -13.44 -7.32 11.04
N GLU A 50 -13.75 -8.61 11.14
CA GLU A 50 -14.08 -9.42 9.97
C GLU A 50 -15.39 -8.93 9.34
N ARG A 51 -15.28 -8.30 8.16
CA ARG A 51 -16.47 -7.98 7.35
C ARG A 51 -16.95 -9.24 6.63
N ARG A 52 -18.18 -9.64 6.93
CA ARG A 52 -18.86 -10.79 6.32
C ARG A 52 -19.22 -10.62 4.84
N THR A 53 -19.09 -9.41 4.27
CA THR A 53 -19.53 -9.10 2.90
C THR A 53 -18.75 -7.93 2.29
N GLY A 54 -18.51 -7.98 0.97
CA GLY A 54 -17.86 -6.91 0.20
C GLY A 54 -16.44 -7.24 -0.27
N ARG A 55 -15.74 -6.25 -0.83
CA ARG A 55 -14.32 -6.38 -1.19
C ARG A 55 -13.48 -6.58 0.07
N PRO A 56 -12.50 -7.51 0.09
CA PRO A 56 -11.59 -7.65 1.22
C PRO A 56 -10.94 -6.31 1.54
N ARG A 57 -10.88 -6.01 2.83
CA ARG A 57 -10.22 -4.81 3.33
C ARG A 57 -8.71 -4.97 3.17
N TYR A 58 -8.04 -3.85 2.98
CA TYR A 58 -6.58 -3.84 2.98
C TYR A 58 -6.03 -4.34 4.31
N ASP A 59 -4.88 -5.01 4.30
CA ASP A 59 -4.24 -5.42 5.54
C ASP A 59 -3.87 -4.19 6.39
N GLU A 60 -4.31 -4.21 7.65
CA GLU A 60 -4.19 -3.09 8.57
C GLU A 60 -2.74 -2.87 8.99
N LYS A 61 -1.95 -3.95 9.10
CA LYS A 61 -0.52 -3.86 9.42
C LYS A 61 0.24 -3.22 8.25
N THR A 62 -0.04 -3.64 7.02
CA THR A 62 0.56 -3.02 5.83
C THR A 62 0.20 -1.54 5.70
N LEU A 63 -1.06 -1.15 5.92
CA LEU A 63 -1.45 0.26 5.92
C LEU A 63 -0.71 1.07 7.01
N LEU A 64 -0.58 0.51 8.20
CA LEU A 64 0.15 1.16 9.28
C LEU A 64 1.63 1.34 8.93
N LYS A 65 2.27 0.31 8.38
CA LYS A 65 3.67 0.37 7.91
C LYS A 65 3.86 1.50 6.89
N VAL A 66 2.99 1.59 5.88
CA VAL A 66 3.05 2.63 4.85
C VAL A 66 2.95 4.04 5.45
N ILE A 67 2.01 4.25 6.36
CA ILE A 67 1.80 5.56 7.00
C ILE A 67 3.01 5.96 7.84
N LEU A 68 3.48 5.05 8.69
CA LEU A 68 4.62 5.31 9.57
C LEU A 68 5.89 5.53 8.76
N PHE A 69 6.12 4.75 7.70
CA PHE A 69 7.26 4.93 6.82
C PHE A 69 7.20 6.27 6.07
N ALA A 70 6.02 6.68 5.59
CA ALA A 70 5.84 8.01 4.99
C ALA A 70 6.18 9.14 5.96
N PHE A 71 5.79 9.02 7.23
CA PHE A 71 6.10 10.01 8.25
C PHE A 71 7.57 9.99 8.67
N MET A 72 8.21 8.83 8.66
CA MET A 72 9.66 8.70 8.92
C MET A 72 10.49 9.39 7.83
N GLU A 73 10.16 9.15 6.56
CA GLU A 73 10.96 9.65 5.43
C GLU A 73 10.68 11.11 5.07
N ASN A 74 9.41 11.51 5.06
CA ASN A 74 8.99 12.80 4.53
C ASN A 74 8.42 13.74 5.60
N GLY A 75 8.33 13.30 6.86
CA GLY A 75 7.64 14.04 7.91
C GLY A 75 6.13 14.06 7.71
N TYR A 76 5.45 15.07 8.26
CA TYR A 76 3.99 15.14 8.22
C TYR A 76 3.48 15.51 6.82
N GLU A 77 3.06 14.48 6.06
CA GLU A 77 2.63 14.60 4.67
C GLU A 77 1.13 14.41 4.47
N SER A 78 0.63 14.95 3.35
CA SER A 78 -0.78 14.78 2.99
C SER A 78 -1.10 13.36 2.51
N LEU A 79 -2.32 12.88 2.76
CA LEU A 79 -2.75 11.53 2.35
C LEU A 79 -2.64 11.29 0.84
N ARG A 80 -2.85 12.33 0.03
CA ARG A 80 -2.68 12.27 -1.44
C ARG A 80 -1.21 12.12 -1.83
N LYS A 81 -0.30 12.71 -1.06
CA LYS A 81 1.15 12.53 -1.25
C LYS A 81 1.54 11.10 -0.94
N ILE A 82 1.03 10.52 0.16
CA ILE A 82 1.26 9.11 0.52
C ILE A 82 0.74 8.19 -0.60
N GLU A 83 -0.49 8.40 -1.09
CA GLU A 83 -1.02 7.65 -2.24
C GLU A 83 -0.10 7.74 -3.47
N LYS A 84 0.46 8.93 -3.74
CA LYS A 84 1.41 9.12 -4.85
C LYS A 84 2.70 8.34 -4.62
N LEU A 85 3.26 8.36 -3.40
CA LEU A 85 4.48 7.62 -3.06
C LEU A 85 4.27 6.12 -3.26
N CYS A 86 3.14 5.56 -2.82
CA CYS A 86 2.79 4.16 -3.06
C CYS A 86 2.76 3.76 -4.55
N LYS A 87 2.58 4.73 -5.46
CA LYS A 87 2.54 4.51 -6.92
C LYS A 87 3.87 4.77 -7.61
N THR A 88 4.81 5.46 -6.98
CA THR A 88 6.04 5.95 -7.66
C THR A 88 7.33 5.51 -7.00
N ASP A 89 7.34 5.35 -5.69
CA ASP A 89 8.55 5.03 -4.92
C ASP A 89 8.63 3.51 -4.70
N ILE A 90 9.76 2.93 -5.10
CA ILE A 90 10.02 1.48 -5.05
C ILE A 90 9.98 0.92 -3.62
N ARG A 91 10.33 1.72 -2.60
CA ARG A 91 10.33 1.30 -1.19
C ARG A 91 8.91 1.08 -0.70
N PHE A 92 7.99 1.98 -1.09
CA PHE A 92 6.58 1.83 -0.80
C PHE A 92 5.96 0.68 -1.59
N MET A 93 6.32 0.50 -2.86
CA MET A 93 5.87 -0.66 -3.64
C MET A 93 6.30 -1.98 -2.99
N TRP A 94 7.54 -2.05 -2.49
CA TRP A 94 8.05 -3.22 -1.77
C TRP A 94 7.29 -3.46 -0.45
N LEU A 95 7.02 -2.40 0.34
CA LEU A 95 6.23 -2.51 1.56
C LEU A 95 4.80 -3.04 1.31
N LEU A 96 4.24 -2.79 0.13
CA LEU A 96 2.91 -3.24 -0.24
C LEU A 96 2.84 -4.73 -0.64
N GLN A 97 3.96 -5.40 -0.91
CA GLN A 97 4.01 -6.84 -1.19
C GLN A 97 3.00 -7.27 -2.28
N ASP A 98 3.07 -6.61 -3.45
CA ASP A 98 2.17 -6.80 -4.60
C ASP A 98 0.70 -6.36 -4.42
N GLU A 99 0.31 -5.85 -3.25
CA GLU A 99 -1.00 -5.22 -3.09
C GLU A 99 -1.09 -3.91 -3.89
N PRO A 100 -2.26 -3.60 -4.47
CA PRO A 100 -2.44 -2.37 -5.23
C PRO A 100 -2.25 -1.15 -4.30
N PRO A 101 -1.69 -0.04 -4.80
CA PRO A 101 -1.51 1.17 -4.01
C PRO A 101 -2.82 1.64 -3.37
N PRO A 102 -2.87 1.84 -2.03
CA PRO A 102 -4.09 2.27 -1.37
C PRO A 102 -4.46 3.69 -1.80
N SER A 103 -5.75 3.95 -1.99
CA SER A 103 -6.22 5.31 -2.25
C SER A 103 -6.10 6.18 -1.00
N HIS A 104 -5.98 7.49 -1.16
CA HIS A 104 -5.97 8.42 -0.02
C HIS A 104 -7.21 8.25 0.88
N MET A 105 -8.36 7.87 0.31
CA MET A 105 -9.58 7.57 1.06
C MET A 105 -9.46 6.30 1.90
N THR A 106 -8.72 5.29 1.43
CA THR A 106 -8.44 4.07 2.20
C THR A 106 -7.55 4.41 3.40
N ILE A 107 -6.53 5.24 3.18
CA ILE A 107 -5.62 5.71 4.21
C ILE A 107 -6.36 6.57 5.24
N ASP A 108 -7.19 7.51 4.79
CA ASP A 108 -8.01 8.37 5.66
C ASP A 108 -8.94 7.56 6.54
N ASN A 109 -9.66 6.60 5.94
CA ASN A 109 -10.55 5.71 6.67
C ASN A 109 -9.81 4.87 7.70
N PHE A 110 -8.56 4.48 7.42
CA PHE A 110 -7.75 3.75 8.38
C PHE A 110 -7.36 4.64 9.57
N MET A 111 -6.85 5.84 9.32
CA MET A 111 -6.50 6.78 10.38
C MET A 111 -7.71 7.14 11.25
N ASN A 112 -8.83 7.49 10.63
CA ASN A 112 -10.00 8.01 11.35
C ASN A 112 -10.84 6.93 12.03
N ASN A 113 -10.94 5.72 11.47
CA ASN A 113 -11.82 4.68 12.03
C ASN A 113 -11.07 3.62 12.84
N VAL A 114 -9.78 3.39 12.57
CA VAL A 114 -8.98 2.38 13.28
C VAL A 114 -8.11 3.03 14.34
N LEU A 115 -7.30 4.02 13.97
CA LEU A 115 -6.35 4.63 14.91
C LEU A 115 -7.05 5.57 15.90
N ASN A 116 -8.04 6.34 15.45
CA ASN A 116 -8.82 7.24 16.32
C ASN A 116 -10.00 6.53 17.01
N GLY A 117 -9.97 5.20 17.13
CA GLY A 117 -11.13 4.40 17.56
C GLY A 117 -11.84 4.91 18.82
N LYS A 118 -13.15 5.22 18.64
CA LYS A 118 -14.27 5.19 19.60
C LYS A 118 -14.49 6.40 20.54
N GLU A 119 -14.89 7.55 19.98
CA GLU A 119 -15.80 8.49 20.68
C GLU A 119 -17.23 8.54 20.12
N GLN A 120 -17.59 7.70 19.14
CA GLN A 120 -18.96 7.72 18.59
C GLN A 120 -19.81 6.56 19.13
N CYS A 121 -20.43 6.88 20.27
CA CYS A 121 -21.81 6.60 20.70
C CYS A 121 -22.28 5.14 20.84
N ALA A 122 -22.39 4.76 22.13
CA ALA A 122 -23.55 4.04 22.68
C ALA A 122 -24.85 4.86 22.57
#